data_AF-A0A845R2H1-F1
#
_entry.id   AF-A0A845R2H1-F1
#
_cell.length_a   1.000
_cell.length_b   1.000
_cell.length_c   1.000
_cell.angle_alpha   90.00
_cell.angle_beta   90.00
_cell.angle_gamma   90.00
#
_symmetry.space_group_name_H-M   'P 1'
#
loop_
_entity.id
_entity.type
_entity.pdbx_description
1 polymer ?
#
loop_
_entity_poly.entity_id
_entity_poly.type
_entity_poly.pdbx_seq_one_letter_code
_entity_poly.pdbx_strand_id
1 'polypeptide(L)'
;MNNLKKRKIIDRFFHGLVFCTTSFALIVLFILLFDIFKDGTKWLSLDFFTNFTSRFIEKAGIKAAITGSIWVIFVTIIFSFPIGVGTALYLEEYSDDKSLLTRIIKLNISNLAGVPSIVFGILGLGIFVNTLGFGRSILSGGLTLTLLILPIIIVSAQEAIKSVPKELRYGAYALGITKWQVIKGVVLPYSLPGILTGSILAIARALGETAPLIMIGAVTFIAFTPESIFDKFTTLPMQIYNWSTMPQAEFHDLAAGGIIVLLILLLGANAISIILRNKYQSRIKG
;
A
#
# COMPACT_ATOMS: atom_id res chain seq x y z
N MET A 1 -38.34 32.41 6.66
CA MET A 1 -37.23 32.93 5.81
C MET A 1 -35.86 33.08 6.51
N ASN A 2 -35.77 33.26 7.84
CA ASN A 2 -34.48 33.48 8.53
C ASN A 2 -33.51 32.27 8.56
N ASN A 3 -34.02 31.03 8.59
CA ASN A 3 -33.17 29.83 8.68
C ASN A 3 -32.38 29.54 7.39
N LEU A 4 -32.85 29.98 6.22
CA LEU A 4 -32.16 29.78 4.94
C LEU A 4 -30.95 30.70 4.78
N LYS A 5 -31.03 31.95 5.23
CA LYS A 5 -29.88 32.88 5.22
C LYS A 5 -28.78 32.40 6.19
N LYS A 6 -29.16 31.98 7.41
CA LYS A 6 -28.22 31.41 8.39
C LYS A 6 -27.54 30.13 7.87
N ARG A 7 -28.29 29.22 7.24
CA ARG A 7 -27.74 28.01 6.59
C ARG A 7 -26.78 28.36 5.46
N LYS A 8 -27.10 29.31 4.58
CA LYS A 8 -26.21 29.75 3.49
C LYS A 8 -24.92 30.42 3.97
N ILE A 9 -24.97 31.13 5.09
CA ILE A 9 -23.78 31.73 5.70
C ILE A 9 -22.89 30.65 6.33
N ILE A 10 -23.48 29.70 7.07
CA ILE A 10 -22.74 28.56 7.64
C ILE A 10 -22.12 27.70 6.54
N ASP A 11 -22.88 27.43 5.48
CA ASP A 11 -22.42 26.67 4.30
C ASP A 11 -21.24 27.38 3.61
N ARG A 12 -21.35 28.68 3.34
CA ARG A 12 -20.26 29.47 2.74
C ARG A 12 -19.03 29.56 3.63
N PHE A 13 -19.22 29.69 4.94
CA PHE A 13 -18.13 29.67 5.91
C PHE A 13 -17.43 28.32 5.94
N PHE A 14 -18.19 27.22 5.96
CA PHE A 14 -17.65 25.87 5.94
C PHE A 14 -16.91 25.56 4.64
N HIS A 15 -17.48 25.95 3.50
CA HIS A 15 -16.80 25.88 2.20
C HIS A 15 -15.51 26.70 2.18
N GLY A 16 -15.53 27.92 2.72
CA GLY A 16 -14.32 28.75 2.85
C GLY A 16 -13.25 28.09 3.72
N LEU A 17 -13.64 27.50 4.85
CA LEU A 17 -12.73 26.78 5.75
C LEU A 17 -12.11 25.57 5.05
N VAL A 18 -12.92 24.71 4.43
CA VAL A 18 -12.44 23.52 3.69
C VAL A 18 -11.53 23.93 2.53
N PHE A 19 -11.86 25.00 1.82
CA PHE A 19 -11.03 25.50 0.74
C PHE A 19 -9.69 26.03 1.24
N CYS A 20 -9.67 26.79 2.34
CA CYS A 20 -8.44 27.28 2.96
C CYS A 20 -7.55 26.14 3.47
N THR A 21 -8.12 25.15 4.16
CA THR A 21 -7.34 24.00 4.67
C THR A 21 -6.79 23.14 3.55
N THR A 22 -7.58 22.87 2.51
CA THR A 22 -7.12 22.12 1.33
C THR A 22 -6.03 22.89 0.57
N SER A 23 -6.21 24.20 0.38
CA SER A 23 -5.21 25.04 -0.30
C SER A 23 -3.91 25.11 0.50
N PHE A 24 -3.98 25.26 1.82
CA PHE A 24 -2.80 25.23 2.69
C PHE A 24 -2.06 23.90 2.58
N ALA A 25 -2.77 22.76 2.64
CA ALA A 25 -2.16 21.44 2.47
C ALA A 25 -1.48 21.28 1.11
N LEU A 26 -2.09 21.77 0.02
CA LEU A 26 -1.51 21.73 -1.32
C LEU A 26 -0.27 22.63 -1.45
N ILE A 27 -0.27 23.81 -0.84
CA ILE A 27 0.89 24.72 -0.82
C ILE A 27 2.04 24.08 -0.06
N VAL A 28 1.79 23.51 1.12
CA VAL A 28 2.81 22.80 1.90
C VAL A 28 3.38 21.62 1.13
N LEU A 29 2.51 20.82 0.48
CA LEU A 29 2.94 19.71 -0.37
C LEU A 29 3.81 20.19 -1.53
N PHE A 30 3.41 21.29 -2.19
CA PHE A 30 4.18 21.86 -3.30
C PHE A 30 5.56 22.34 -2.85
N ILE A 31 5.65 23.03 -1.71
CA ILE A 31 6.93 23.49 -1.13
C ILE A 31 7.82 22.28 -0.82
N LEU A 32 7.28 21.26 -0.15
CA LEU A 32 8.04 20.04 0.18
C LEU A 32 8.56 19.34 -1.07
N LEU A 33 7.72 19.18 -2.10
CA LEU A 33 8.16 18.59 -3.36
C LEU A 33 9.23 19.45 -4.03
N PHE A 34 9.06 20.77 -4.07
CA PHE A 34 10.03 21.67 -4.67
C PHE A 34 11.40 21.56 -3.99
N ASP A 35 11.44 21.55 -2.65
CA ASP A 35 12.69 21.40 -1.88
C ASP A 35 13.34 20.03 -2.16
N ILE A 36 12.55 18.95 -2.14
CA ILE A 36 13.03 17.60 -2.45
C ILE A 36 13.66 17.52 -3.85
N PHE A 37 13.01 18.09 -4.87
CA PHE A 37 13.54 18.07 -6.23
C PHE A 37 14.78 18.95 -6.38
N LYS A 38 14.81 20.11 -5.73
CA LYS A 38 15.95 21.03 -5.77
C LYS A 38 17.20 20.43 -5.15
N ASP A 39 17.06 19.75 -4.02
CA ASP A 39 18.20 19.21 -3.26
C ASP A 39 18.57 17.81 -3.75
N GLY A 40 17.58 16.96 -4.04
CA GLY A 40 17.80 15.56 -4.40
C GLY A 40 18.31 15.32 -5.83
N THR A 41 17.97 16.16 -6.80
CA THR A 41 18.35 15.93 -8.22
C THR A 41 19.86 15.92 -8.46
N LYS A 42 20.62 16.67 -7.64
CA LYS A 42 22.09 16.73 -7.72
C LYS A 42 22.76 15.40 -7.35
N TRP A 43 22.07 14.56 -6.57
CA TRP A 43 22.57 13.29 -6.06
C TRP A 43 22.18 12.09 -6.92
N LEU A 44 21.37 12.28 -7.96
CA LEU A 44 20.92 11.22 -8.86
C LEU A 44 22.00 10.83 -9.89
N SER A 45 23.13 10.32 -9.41
CA SER A 45 24.21 9.78 -10.24
C SER A 45 24.08 8.28 -10.44
N LEU A 46 24.77 7.71 -11.44
CA LEU A 46 24.87 6.25 -11.61
C LEU A 46 25.46 5.56 -10.37
N ASP A 47 26.40 6.23 -9.71
CA ASP A 47 27.02 5.75 -8.47
C ASP A 47 26.00 5.63 -7.33
N PHE A 48 25.04 6.55 -7.24
CA PHE A 48 23.96 6.49 -6.25
C PHE A 48 23.10 5.23 -6.39
N PHE A 49 22.83 4.78 -7.62
CA PHE A 49 22.04 3.57 -7.88
C PHE A 49 22.84 2.27 -7.74
N THR A 50 24.15 2.32 -7.96
CA THR A 50 25.02 1.13 -7.98
C THR A 50 25.73 0.87 -6.66
N ASN A 51 26.00 1.91 -5.89
CA ASN A 51 26.65 1.79 -4.58
C ASN A 51 25.69 1.32 -3.49
N PHE A 52 26.29 0.73 -2.47
CA PHE A 52 25.60 0.35 -1.24
C PHE A 52 25.54 1.52 -0.25
N THR A 53 24.75 1.37 0.80
CA THR A 53 24.75 2.38 1.87
C THR A 53 26.13 2.46 2.51
N SER A 54 26.58 3.68 2.76
CA SER A 54 27.91 3.98 3.30
C SER A 54 27.80 5.10 4.33
N ARG A 55 28.75 5.12 5.27
CA ARG A 55 28.94 6.24 6.21
C ARG A 55 29.67 7.42 5.55
N PHE A 56 30.34 7.17 4.43
CA PHE A 56 30.96 8.19 3.60
C PHE A 56 29.98 8.61 2.52
N ILE A 57 29.62 9.89 2.51
CA ILE A 57 28.61 10.49 1.62
C ILE A 57 28.90 10.18 0.15
N GLU A 58 30.16 10.35 -0.29
CA GLU A 58 30.59 10.11 -1.68
C GLU A 58 30.35 8.68 -2.18
N LYS A 59 30.29 7.70 -1.27
CA LYS A 59 30.10 6.28 -1.59
C LYS A 59 28.71 5.77 -1.23
N ALA A 60 27.82 6.63 -0.73
CA ALA A 60 26.52 6.22 -0.26
C ALA A 60 25.55 6.05 -1.44
N GLY A 61 24.95 4.87 -1.55
CA GLY A 61 23.95 4.56 -2.56
C GLY A 61 22.75 3.79 -2.01
N ILE A 62 21.76 3.57 -2.88
CA ILE A 62 20.45 2.98 -2.56
C ILE A 62 20.24 1.57 -3.11
N LYS A 63 21.26 0.92 -3.68
CA LYS A 63 21.12 -0.38 -4.35
C LYS A 63 20.42 -1.44 -3.50
N ALA A 64 20.86 -1.62 -2.26
CA ALA A 64 20.25 -2.57 -1.32
C ALA A 64 18.80 -2.20 -0.98
N ALA A 65 18.50 -0.90 -0.85
CA ALA A 65 17.18 -0.40 -0.48
C ALA A 65 16.15 -0.56 -1.61
N ILE A 66 16.55 -0.32 -2.87
CA ILE A 66 15.69 -0.59 -4.04
C ILE A 66 15.38 -2.09 -4.11
N THR A 67 16.42 -2.92 -4.07
CA THR A 67 16.29 -4.38 -4.22
C THR A 67 15.44 -4.96 -3.09
N GLY A 68 15.68 -4.54 -1.84
CA GLY A 68 14.88 -4.97 -0.69
C GLY A 68 13.44 -4.48 -0.75
N SER A 69 13.19 -3.23 -1.17
CA SER A 69 11.81 -2.73 -1.39
C SER A 69 11.04 -3.56 -2.42
N ILE A 70 11.66 -3.93 -3.54
CA ILE A 70 11.03 -4.75 -4.58
C ILE A 70 10.67 -6.12 -4.02
N TRP A 71 11.60 -6.79 -3.35
CA TRP A 71 11.38 -8.11 -2.76
C TRP A 71 10.28 -8.10 -1.69
N VAL A 72 10.30 -7.12 -0.79
CA VAL A 72 9.29 -6.99 0.28
C VAL A 72 7.91 -6.80 -0.32
N ILE A 73 7.77 -5.92 -1.31
CA ILE A 73 6.49 -5.67 -1.98
C ILE A 73 6.03 -6.88 -2.80
N PHE A 74 6.94 -7.58 -3.44
CA PHE A 74 6.62 -8.80 -4.16
C PHE A 74 6.02 -9.85 -3.21
N VAL A 75 6.64 -10.08 -2.05
CA VAL A 75 6.08 -10.94 -1.00
C VAL A 75 4.72 -10.41 -0.54
N THR A 76 4.61 -9.11 -0.23
CA THR A 76 3.35 -8.51 0.20
C THR A 76 2.24 -8.72 -0.81
N ILE A 77 2.48 -8.54 -2.11
CA ILE A 77 1.47 -8.75 -3.17
C ILE A 77 1.02 -10.21 -3.23
N ILE A 78 1.98 -11.15 -3.22
CA ILE A 78 1.70 -12.58 -3.32
C ILE A 78 0.79 -13.07 -2.20
N PHE A 79 0.96 -12.56 -0.98
CA PHE A 79 0.12 -12.98 0.15
C PHE A 79 -1.14 -12.13 0.29
N SER A 80 -1.02 -10.81 0.20
CA SER A 80 -2.14 -9.90 0.49
C SER A 80 -3.25 -9.97 -0.58
N PHE A 81 -2.91 -10.12 -1.86
CA PHE A 81 -3.89 -10.10 -2.93
C PHE A 81 -4.80 -11.35 -2.90
N PRO A 82 -4.29 -12.59 -2.90
CA PRO A 82 -5.15 -13.78 -2.87
C PRO A 82 -5.93 -13.89 -1.57
N ILE A 83 -5.31 -13.61 -0.42
CA ILE A 83 -5.98 -13.70 0.88
C ILE A 83 -7.05 -12.63 1.00
N GLY A 84 -6.76 -11.38 0.62
CA GLY A 84 -7.69 -10.27 0.70
C GLY A 84 -8.88 -10.42 -0.23
N VAL A 85 -8.62 -10.72 -1.50
CA VAL A 85 -9.69 -10.93 -2.51
C VAL A 85 -10.49 -12.19 -2.22
N GLY A 86 -9.84 -13.29 -1.82
CA GLY A 86 -10.51 -14.52 -1.43
C GLY A 86 -11.43 -14.33 -0.22
N THR A 87 -10.96 -13.58 0.79
CA THR A 87 -11.78 -13.23 1.96
C THR A 87 -12.98 -12.37 1.56
N ALA A 88 -12.79 -11.35 0.73
CA ALA A 88 -13.88 -10.52 0.25
C ALA A 88 -14.92 -11.34 -0.56
N LEU A 89 -14.45 -12.23 -1.44
CA LEU A 89 -15.31 -13.11 -2.22
C LEU A 89 -16.12 -14.06 -1.34
N TYR A 90 -15.48 -14.66 -0.33
CA TYR A 90 -16.16 -15.50 0.64
C TYR A 90 -17.24 -14.71 1.41
N LEU A 91 -16.89 -13.52 1.90
CA LEU A 91 -17.81 -12.68 2.68
C LEU A 91 -18.99 -12.17 1.86
N GLU A 92 -18.82 -11.82 0.59
CA GLU A 92 -19.92 -11.29 -0.23
C GLU A 92 -20.75 -12.36 -0.92
N GLU A 93 -20.11 -13.41 -1.44
CA GLU A 93 -20.84 -14.40 -2.23
C GLU A 93 -21.23 -15.63 -1.41
N TYR A 94 -20.41 -16.10 -0.46
CA TYR A 94 -20.67 -17.36 0.26
C TYR A 94 -21.20 -17.20 1.67
N SER A 95 -20.96 -16.08 2.32
CA SER A 95 -21.26 -15.93 3.74
C SER A 95 -22.75 -15.68 3.99
N ASP A 96 -23.27 -16.27 5.06
CA ASP A 96 -24.54 -15.87 5.64
C ASP A 96 -24.26 -14.76 6.66
N ASP A 97 -24.90 -13.60 6.48
CA ASP A 97 -24.77 -12.46 7.40
C ASP A 97 -25.23 -12.81 8.83
N LYS A 98 -26.03 -13.87 9.01
CA LYS A 98 -26.46 -14.36 10.32
C LYS A 98 -25.43 -15.24 11.01
N SER A 99 -24.41 -15.73 10.28
CA SER A 99 -23.37 -16.58 10.87
C SER A 99 -22.49 -15.79 11.84
N LEU A 100 -22.32 -16.32 13.05
CA LEU A 100 -21.41 -15.76 14.06
C LEU A 100 -19.98 -15.63 13.52
N LEU A 101 -19.55 -16.59 12.70
CA LEU A 101 -18.22 -16.58 12.10
C LEU A 101 -18.03 -15.38 11.15
N THR A 102 -19.01 -15.12 10.27
CA THR A 102 -19.01 -13.95 9.38
C THR A 102 -18.92 -12.65 10.18
N ARG A 103 -19.71 -12.53 11.26
CA ARG A 103 -19.71 -11.35 12.12
C ARG A 103 -18.36 -11.16 12.81
N ILE A 104 -17.74 -12.22 13.31
CA ILE A 104 -16.41 -12.18 13.93
C ILE A 104 -15.36 -11.74 12.90
N ILE A 105 -15.37 -12.29 11.68
CA ILE A 105 -14.42 -11.90 10.63
C ILE A 105 -14.58 -10.42 10.28
N LYS A 106 -15.82 -9.96 10.02
CA LYS A 106 -16.11 -8.54 9.70
C LYS A 106 -15.64 -7.61 10.81
N LEU A 107 -15.90 -7.95 12.08
CA LEU A 107 -15.43 -7.18 13.24
C LEU A 107 -13.90 -7.11 13.32
N ASN A 108 -13.20 -8.23 13.09
CA ASN A 108 -11.74 -8.25 13.11
C ASN A 108 -11.14 -7.41 11.97
N ILE A 109 -11.72 -7.47 10.77
CA ILE A 109 -11.28 -6.62 9.64
C ILE A 109 -11.43 -5.13 10.00
N SER A 110 -12.59 -4.74 10.55
CA SER A 110 -12.81 -3.36 10.99
C SER A 110 -11.85 -2.95 12.11
N ASN A 111 -11.59 -3.83 13.08
CA ASN A 111 -10.64 -3.55 14.15
C ASN A 111 -9.22 -3.38 13.60
N LEU A 112 -8.77 -4.27 12.71
CA LEU A 112 -7.44 -4.19 12.08
C LEU A 112 -7.25 -2.89 11.29
N ALA A 113 -8.29 -2.38 10.62
CA ALA A 113 -8.23 -1.12 9.91
C ALA A 113 -7.99 0.10 10.83
N GLY A 114 -8.34 -0.01 12.12
CA GLY A 114 -8.14 1.03 13.13
C GLY A 114 -6.82 0.92 13.91
N VAL A 115 -6.06 -0.16 13.72
CA VAL A 115 -4.81 -0.40 14.46
C VAL A 115 -3.68 0.48 13.90
N PRO A 116 -2.89 1.18 14.76
CA PRO A 116 -1.73 1.92 14.32
C PRO A 116 -0.67 1.02 13.66
N SER A 117 0.01 1.52 12.60
CA SER A 117 0.97 0.73 11.81
C SER A 117 2.13 0.17 12.65
N ILE A 118 2.56 0.87 13.69
CA ILE A 118 3.61 0.42 14.62
C ILE A 118 3.27 -0.90 15.33
N VAL A 119 1.99 -1.12 15.64
CA VAL A 119 1.51 -2.33 16.35
C VAL A 119 1.65 -3.55 15.44
N PHE A 120 1.38 -3.41 14.14
CA PHE A 120 1.65 -4.47 13.17
C PHE A 120 3.13 -4.86 13.14
N GLY A 121 4.03 -3.88 13.28
CA GLY A 121 5.46 -4.14 13.39
C GLY A 121 5.85 -4.98 14.60
N ILE A 122 5.29 -4.67 15.78
CA ILE A 122 5.50 -5.46 17.01
C ILE A 122 4.93 -6.87 16.86
N LEU A 123 3.73 -7.00 16.29
CA LEU A 123 3.12 -8.30 16.00
C LEU A 123 3.96 -9.12 15.02
N GLY A 124 4.47 -8.49 13.97
CA GLY A 124 5.34 -9.11 12.99
C GLY A 124 6.65 -9.61 13.59
N LEU A 125 7.26 -8.82 14.48
CA LEU A 125 8.42 -9.24 15.26
C LEU A 125 8.10 -10.45 16.15
N GLY A 126 7.01 -10.39 16.91
CA GLY A 126 6.62 -11.49 17.80
C GLY A 126 6.31 -12.79 17.07
N ILE A 127 5.55 -12.72 15.98
CA ILE A 127 5.05 -13.91 15.26
C ILE A 127 6.08 -14.40 14.25
N PHE A 128 6.45 -13.59 13.26
CA PHE A 128 7.26 -14.04 12.13
C PHE A 128 8.74 -14.19 12.50
N VAL A 129 9.29 -13.23 13.24
CA VAL A 129 10.71 -13.26 13.61
C VAL A 129 10.97 -14.21 14.77
N ASN A 130 10.23 -14.07 15.88
CA ASN A 130 10.53 -14.81 17.11
C ASN A 130 9.86 -16.19 17.14
N THR A 131 8.55 -16.28 16.86
CA THR A 131 7.80 -17.54 17.00
C THR A 131 8.06 -18.50 15.85
N LEU A 132 8.00 -18.02 14.60
CA LEU A 132 8.22 -18.85 13.41
C LEU A 132 9.70 -18.94 13.01
N GLY A 133 10.58 -18.14 13.61
CA GLY A 133 12.02 -18.22 13.39
C GLY A 133 12.49 -17.77 11.99
N PHE A 134 11.67 -17.00 11.24
CA PHE A 134 12.06 -16.52 9.92
C PHE A 134 13.16 -15.45 9.95
N GLY A 135 13.55 -14.99 11.14
CA GLY A 135 14.54 -13.94 11.31
C GLY A 135 14.04 -12.58 10.79
N ARG A 136 14.93 -11.58 10.84
CA ARG A 136 14.68 -10.23 10.31
C ARG A 136 14.80 -10.20 8.79
N SER A 137 13.96 -10.99 8.14
CA SER A 137 14.04 -11.32 6.71
C SER A 137 12.99 -10.60 5.88
N ILE A 138 13.20 -10.58 4.56
CA ILE A 138 12.22 -10.07 3.59
C ILE A 138 10.85 -10.71 3.83
N LEU A 139 10.81 -12.02 4.07
CA LEU A 139 9.56 -12.74 4.31
C LEU A 139 8.82 -12.18 5.54
N SER A 140 9.52 -12.00 6.67
CA SER A 140 8.94 -11.40 7.88
C SER A 140 8.43 -9.97 7.62
N GLY A 141 9.20 -9.16 6.90
CA GLY A 141 8.80 -7.80 6.52
C GLY A 141 7.57 -7.79 5.63
N GLY A 142 7.57 -8.59 4.57
CA GLY A 142 6.49 -8.68 3.59
C GLY A 142 5.19 -9.24 4.16
N LEU A 143 5.26 -10.24 5.05
CA LEU A 143 4.11 -10.76 5.78
C LEU A 143 3.56 -9.75 6.79
N THR A 144 4.42 -8.95 7.42
CA THR A 144 3.95 -7.89 8.33
C THR A 144 3.22 -6.79 7.57
N LEU A 145 3.76 -6.34 6.44
CA LEU A 145 3.07 -5.39 5.56
C LEU A 145 1.78 -5.99 4.99
N THR A 146 1.75 -7.31 4.74
CA THR A 146 0.53 -8.01 4.34
C THR A 146 -0.56 -7.82 5.39
N LEU A 147 -0.27 -8.06 6.68
CA LEU A 147 -1.25 -7.85 7.75
C LEU A 147 -1.76 -6.40 7.81
N LEU A 148 -0.88 -5.42 7.58
CA LEU A 148 -1.23 -4.00 7.60
C LEU A 148 -2.20 -3.64 6.47
N ILE A 149 -1.96 -4.09 5.25
CA ILE A 149 -2.78 -3.70 4.09
C ILE A 149 -3.97 -4.62 3.83
N LEU A 150 -4.02 -5.79 4.48
CA LEU A 150 -5.07 -6.77 4.27
C LEU A 150 -6.49 -6.20 4.44
N PRO A 151 -6.80 -5.41 5.50
CA PRO A 151 -8.14 -4.83 5.67
C PRO A 151 -8.53 -3.90 4.52
N ILE A 152 -7.56 -3.17 3.95
CA ILE A 152 -7.77 -2.24 2.84
C ILE A 152 -8.15 -3.02 1.58
N ILE A 153 -7.43 -4.10 1.28
CA ILE A 153 -7.72 -4.96 0.12
C ILE A 153 -9.09 -5.62 0.29
N ILE A 154 -9.39 -6.18 1.48
CA ILE A 154 -10.67 -6.85 1.73
C ILE A 154 -11.83 -5.88 1.52
N VAL A 155 -11.82 -4.72 2.20
CA VAL A 155 -12.91 -3.75 2.11
C VAL A 155 -13.09 -3.26 0.67
N SER A 156 -12.01 -2.91 -0.01
CA SER A 156 -12.13 -2.45 -1.40
C SER A 156 -12.61 -3.54 -2.35
N ALA A 157 -12.23 -4.80 -2.14
CA ALA A 157 -12.71 -5.91 -2.94
C ALA A 157 -14.19 -6.21 -2.66
N GLN A 158 -14.65 -6.10 -1.41
CA GLN A 158 -16.07 -6.24 -1.05
C GLN A 158 -16.92 -5.18 -1.75
N GLU A 159 -16.51 -3.92 -1.71
CA GLU A 159 -17.25 -2.84 -2.39
C GLU A 159 -17.27 -3.02 -3.91
N ALA A 160 -16.18 -3.52 -4.50
CA ALA A 160 -16.15 -3.86 -5.91
C ALA A 160 -17.11 -5.02 -6.26
N ILE A 161 -17.18 -6.06 -5.44
CA ILE A 161 -18.08 -7.21 -5.65
C ILE A 161 -19.56 -6.79 -5.45
N LYS A 162 -19.85 -5.98 -4.43
CA LYS A 162 -21.20 -5.43 -4.19
C LYS A 162 -21.68 -4.55 -5.34
N SER A 163 -20.77 -3.87 -6.05
CA SER A 163 -21.12 -3.01 -7.19
C SER A 163 -21.66 -3.77 -8.41
N VAL A 164 -21.48 -5.10 -8.47
CA VAL A 164 -22.02 -5.94 -9.55
C VAL A 164 -23.56 -5.92 -9.48
N PRO A 165 -24.28 -5.56 -10.56
CA PRO A 165 -25.75 -5.59 -10.60
C PRO A 165 -26.31 -6.98 -10.28
N LYS A 166 -27.40 -7.04 -9.51
CA LYS A 166 -28.03 -8.31 -9.11
C LYS A 166 -28.69 -9.02 -10.30
N GLU A 167 -29.11 -8.25 -11.29
CA GLU A 167 -29.75 -8.72 -12.52
C GLU A 167 -28.81 -9.64 -13.31
N LEU A 168 -27.51 -9.32 -13.37
CA LEU A 168 -26.51 -10.17 -14.00
C LEU A 168 -26.36 -11.52 -13.28
N ARG A 169 -26.42 -11.50 -11.95
CA ARG A 169 -26.36 -12.73 -11.13
C ARG A 169 -27.61 -13.58 -11.36
N TYR A 170 -28.80 -12.99 -11.24
CA TYR A 170 -30.08 -13.69 -11.39
C TYR A 170 -30.29 -14.22 -12.81
N GLY A 171 -29.88 -13.46 -13.84
CA GLY A 171 -29.89 -13.92 -15.23
C GLY A 171 -29.02 -15.17 -15.42
N ALA A 172 -27.81 -15.18 -14.84
CA ALA A 172 -26.94 -16.35 -14.90
C ALA A 172 -27.54 -17.56 -14.15
N TYR A 173 -28.13 -17.35 -12.97
CA TYR A 173 -28.82 -18.42 -12.25
C TYR A 173 -30.03 -18.98 -13.01
N ALA A 174 -30.78 -18.14 -13.73
CA ALA A 174 -31.93 -18.57 -14.54
C ALA A 174 -31.52 -19.48 -15.71
N LEU A 175 -30.27 -19.40 -16.17
CA LEU A 175 -29.68 -20.30 -17.16
C LEU A 175 -29.20 -21.64 -16.57
N GLY A 176 -29.47 -21.91 -15.29
CA GLY A 176 -29.04 -23.13 -14.60
C GLY A 176 -27.55 -23.15 -14.23
N ILE A 177 -26.88 -21.99 -14.26
CA ILE A 177 -25.45 -21.87 -13.96
C ILE A 177 -25.22 -21.98 -12.44
N THR A 178 -24.22 -22.75 -12.03
CA THR A 178 -23.87 -22.90 -10.61
C THR A 178 -23.26 -21.63 -10.03
N LYS A 179 -23.39 -21.44 -8.71
CA LYS A 179 -22.82 -20.29 -7.98
C LYS A 179 -21.34 -20.02 -8.28
N TRP A 180 -20.51 -21.06 -8.31
CA TRP A 180 -19.08 -20.90 -8.64
C TRP A 180 -18.86 -20.43 -10.08
N GLN A 181 -19.65 -20.93 -11.03
CA GLN A 181 -19.59 -20.50 -12.43
C GLN A 181 -20.08 -19.06 -12.60
N VAL A 182 -21.12 -18.62 -11.88
CA VAL A 182 -21.55 -17.21 -11.85
C VAL A 182 -20.44 -16.33 -11.28
N ILE A 183 -19.81 -16.76 -10.20
CA ILE A 183 -18.71 -16.02 -9.58
C ILE A 183 -17.53 -15.87 -10.55
N LYS A 184 -17.06 -16.97 -11.13
CA LYS A 184 -15.92 -16.98 -12.05
C LYS A 184 -16.21 -16.28 -13.38
N GLY A 185 -17.43 -16.41 -13.89
CA GLY A 185 -17.81 -15.95 -15.23
C GLY A 185 -18.43 -14.54 -15.28
N VAL A 186 -19.04 -14.07 -14.18
CA VAL A 186 -19.78 -12.79 -14.15
C VAL A 186 -19.23 -11.87 -13.06
N VAL A 187 -19.28 -12.31 -11.79
CA VAL A 187 -18.97 -11.45 -10.65
C VAL A 187 -17.50 -11.02 -10.63
N LEU A 188 -16.57 -11.98 -10.73
CA LEU A 188 -15.14 -11.71 -10.64
C LEU A 188 -14.66 -10.87 -11.84
N PRO A 189 -15.00 -11.18 -13.11
CA PRO A 189 -14.63 -10.31 -14.23
C PRO A 189 -15.19 -8.89 -14.08
N TYR A 190 -16.48 -8.74 -13.73
CA TYR A 190 -17.11 -7.42 -13.61
C TYR A 190 -16.51 -6.57 -12.49
N SER A 191 -16.20 -7.18 -11.35
CA SER A 191 -15.62 -6.49 -10.18
C SER A 191 -14.10 -6.31 -10.25
N LEU A 192 -13.40 -7.03 -11.14
CA LEU A 192 -11.94 -7.04 -11.24
C LEU A 192 -11.31 -5.63 -11.35
N PRO A 193 -11.83 -4.69 -12.18
CA PRO A 193 -11.25 -3.35 -12.26
C PRO A 193 -11.32 -2.58 -10.93
N GLY A 194 -12.39 -2.80 -10.15
CA GLY A 194 -12.55 -2.22 -8.82
C GLY A 194 -11.60 -2.85 -7.80
N ILE A 195 -11.52 -4.18 -7.78
CA ILE A 195 -10.59 -4.94 -6.92
C ILE A 195 -9.14 -4.51 -7.17
N LEU A 196 -8.75 -4.41 -8.45
CA LEU A 196 -7.41 -3.98 -8.84
C LEU A 196 -7.12 -2.56 -8.36
N THR A 197 -8.05 -1.61 -8.53
CA THR A 197 -7.86 -0.22 -8.07
C THR A 197 -7.61 -0.15 -6.56
N GLY A 198 -8.41 -0.87 -5.78
CA GLY A 198 -8.21 -0.97 -4.33
C GLY A 198 -6.88 -1.59 -3.92
N SER A 199 -6.53 -2.69 -4.58
CA SER A 199 -5.29 -3.41 -4.31
C SER A 199 -4.07 -2.55 -4.63
N ILE A 200 -4.10 -1.79 -5.73
CA ILE A 200 -3.04 -0.87 -6.14
C ILE A 200 -2.81 0.20 -5.07
N LEU A 201 -3.88 0.83 -4.59
CA LEU A 201 -3.80 1.84 -3.54
C LEU A 201 -3.26 1.26 -2.22
N ALA A 202 -3.66 0.03 -1.89
CA ALA A 202 -3.16 -0.68 -0.72
C ALA A 202 -1.64 -0.98 -0.83
N ILE A 203 -1.16 -1.42 -1.99
CA ILE A 203 0.26 -1.67 -2.24
C ILE A 203 1.06 -0.36 -2.21
N ALA A 204 0.55 0.71 -2.82
CA ALA A 204 1.18 2.03 -2.78
C ALA A 204 1.33 2.54 -1.35
N ARG A 205 0.35 2.24 -0.48
CA ARG A 205 0.48 2.48 0.96
C ARG A 205 1.60 1.64 1.57
N ALA A 206 1.62 0.32 1.39
CA ALA A 206 2.68 -0.54 1.92
C ALA A 206 4.09 -0.10 1.50
N LEU A 207 4.25 0.35 0.24
CA LEU A 207 5.49 0.89 -0.29
C LEU A 207 6.03 2.08 0.49
N GLY A 208 5.15 2.90 1.07
CA GLY A 208 5.49 4.08 1.85
C GLY A 208 5.54 3.85 3.37
N GLU A 209 5.22 2.65 3.87
CA GLU A 209 5.20 2.39 5.31
C GLU A 209 6.60 2.11 5.85
N THR A 210 7.04 2.91 6.83
CA THR A 210 8.32 2.77 7.54
C THR A 210 8.15 2.12 8.91
N ALA A 211 7.12 2.52 9.65
CA ALA A 211 6.94 2.19 11.06
C ALA A 211 6.94 0.68 11.36
N PRO A 212 6.19 -0.18 10.62
CA PRO A 212 6.21 -1.62 10.89
C PRO A 212 7.60 -2.24 10.67
N LEU A 213 8.32 -1.79 9.64
CA LEU A 213 9.62 -2.34 9.27
C LEU A 213 10.71 -1.96 10.28
N ILE A 214 10.65 -0.75 10.83
CA ILE A 214 11.53 -0.32 11.92
C ILE A 214 11.36 -1.23 13.13
N MET A 215 10.10 -1.56 13.50
CA MET A 215 9.82 -2.41 14.67
C MET A 215 10.26 -3.86 14.50
N ILE A 216 10.15 -4.42 13.29
CA ILE A 216 10.69 -5.77 12.99
C ILE A 216 12.23 -5.78 13.10
N GLY A 217 12.86 -4.60 13.07
CA GLY A 217 14.29 -4.44 13.12
C GLY A 217 14.94 -4.59 11.75
N ALA A 218 14.26 -4.12 10.68
CA ALA A 218 14.89 -3.96 9.38
C ALA A 218 16.24 -3.24 9.55
N VAL A 219 17.28 -3.75 8.91
CA VAL A 219 18.66 -3.34 9.23
C VAL A 219 18.94 -2.01 8.54
N THR A 220 19.32 -0.99 9.31
CA THR A 220 19.56 0.38 8.81
C THR A 220 20.80 0.50 7.95
N PHE A 221 21.71 -0.46 8.04
CA PHE A 221 22.95 -0.51 7.27
C PHE A 221 23.15 -1.89 6.66
N ILE A 222 22.95 -1.99 5.34
CA ILE A 222 23.17 -3.22 4.58
C ILE A 222 24.05 -2.92 3.36
N ALA A 223 25.20 -3.59 3.30
CA ALA A 223 26.16 -3.49 2.20
C ALA A 223 26.13 -4.69 1.24
N PHE A 224 25.00 -5.40 1.18
CA PHE A 224 24.77 -6.51 0.26
C PHE A 224 23.35 -6.46 -0.31
N THR A 225 23.13 -7.10 -1.46
CA THR A 225 21.78 -7.32 -1.99
C THR A 225 21.23 -8.64 -1.47
N PRO A 226 19.95 -8.72 -1.09
CA PRO A 226 19.34 -9.99 -0.74
C PRO A 226 19.25 -10.91 -1.97
N GLU A 227 19.61 -12.17 -1.79
CA GLU A 227 19.53 -13.23 -2.82
C GLU A 227 18.34 -14.17 -2.55
N SER A 228 17.92 -14.26 -1.29
CA SER A 228 16.82 -15.09 -0.81
C SER A 228 15.79 -14.28 -0.02
N ILE A 229 14.54 -14.76 0.02
CA ILE A 229 13.46 -14.18 0.84
C ILE A 229 13.73 -14.29 2.36
N PHE A 230 14.69 -15.10 2.77
CA PHE A 230 15.11 -15.25 4.17
C PHE A 230 16.25 -14.30 4.56
N ASP A 231 16.79 -13.55 3.61
CA ASP A 231 17.92 -12.64 3.87
C ASP A 231 17.47 -11.38 4.58
N LYS A 232 18.41 -10.77 5.32
CA LYS A 232 18.23 -9.44 5.91
C LYS A 232 18.05 -8.41 4.80
N PHE A 233 17.24 -7.40 5.08
CA PHE A 233 16.86 -6.40 4.10
C PHE A 233 16.76 -5.01 4.69
N THR A 234 16.83 -4.03 3.78
CA THR A 234 16.50 -2.64 4.00
C THR A 234 15.58 -2.21 2.87
N THR A 235 14.75 -1.20 3.12
CA THR A 235 13.81 -0.67 2.12
C THR A 235 14.10 0.82 1.92
N LEU A 236 13.68 1.35 0.77
CA LEU A 236 13.83 2.78 0.47
C LEU A 236 13.31 3.69 1.60
N PRO A 237 12.09 3.49 2.14
CA PRO A 237 11.60 4.35 3.22
C PRO A 237 12.47 4.27 4.49
N MET A 238 13.01 3.09 4.80
CA MET A 238 13.85 2.88 5.97
C MET A 238 15.24 3.50 5.78
N GLN A 239 15.79 3.43 4.57
CA GLN A 239 17.05 4.09 4.21
C GLN A 239 16.92 5.61 4.27
N ILE A 240 15.83 6.17 3.73
CA ILE A 240 15.51 7.61 3.80
C ILE A 240 15.39 8.04 5.26
N TYR A 241 14.66 7.29 6.08
CA TYR A 241 14.54 7.58 7.51
C TYR A 241 15.91 7.59 8.21
N ASN A 242 16.75 6.59 7.94
CA ASN A 242 18.09 6.51 8.51
C ASN A 242 18.96 7.72 8.12
N TRP A 243 18.88 8.21 6.88
CA TRP A 243 19.63 9.40 6.45
C TRP A 243 19.04 10.70 7.02
N SER A 244 17.72 10.81 7.14
CA SER A 244 17.06 11.99 7.72
C SER A 244 17.33 12.19 9.22
N THR A 245 17.81 11.15 9.91
CA THR A 245 18.19 11.23 11.33
C THR A 245 19.68 11.51 11.52
N MET A 246 20.48 11.58 10.45
CA MET A 246 21.91 11.88 10.54
C MET A 246 22.13 13.38 10.76
N PRO A 247 23.08 13.80 11.62
CA PRO A 247 23.29 15.22 11.91
C PRO A 247 23.82 16.07 10.74
N GLN A 248 24.38 15.46 9.71
CA GLN A 248 25.07 16.15 8.61
C GLN A 248 24.06 16.52 7.51
N ALA A 249 24.05 17.79 7.11
CA ALA A 249 23.11 18.30 6.11
C ALA A 249 23.20 17.56 4.76
N GLU A 250 24.39 17.12 4.36
CA GLU A 250 24.60 16.37 3.11
C GLU A 250 23.82 15.04 3.07
N PHE A 251 23.60 14.39 4.23
CA PHE A 251 22.75 13.20 4.29
C PHE A 251 21.27 13.52 4.11
N HIS A 252 20.83 14.75 4.41
CA HIS A 252 19.46 15.18 4.13
C HIS A 252 19.26 15.37 2.62
N ASP A 253 20.24 15.93 1.91
CA ASP A 253 20.19 16.06 0.45
C ASP A 253 20.21 14.68 -0.23
N LEU A 254 21.01 13.74 0.29
CA LEU A 254 21.02 12.34 -0.15
C LEU A 254 19.67 11.66 0.11
N ALA A 255 19.05 11.93 1.26
CA ALA A 255 17.70 11.47 1.58
C ALA A 255 16.67 12.02 0.61
N ALA A 256 16.77 13.29 0.21
CA ALA A 256 15.92 13.88 -0.82
C ALA A 256 16.06 13.13 -2.16
N GLY A 257 17.27 12.75 -2.57
CA GLY A 257 17.51 11.87 -3.72
C GLY A 257 16.79 10.52 -3.59
N GLY A 258 16.87 9.89 -2.40
CA GLY A 258 16.13 8.67 -2.08
C GLY A 258 14.61 8.83 -2.17
N ILE A 259 14.07 9.96 -1.72
CA ILE A 259 12.63 10.28 -1.80
C ILE A 259 12.19 10.40 -3.26
N ILE A 260 12.98 11.05 -4.13
CA ILE A 260 12.68 11.12 -5.57
C ILE A 260 12.58 9.71 -6.16
N VAL A 261 13.52 8.83 -5.83
CA VAL A 261 13.50 7.44 -6.33
C VAL A 261 12.29 6.66 -5.80
N LEU A 262 11.93 6.84 -4.52
CA LEU A 262 10.72 6.24 -3.94
C LEU A 262 9.45 6.75 -4.65
N LEU A 263 9.37 8.05 -4.94
CA LEU A 263 8.26 8.65 -5.68
C LEU A 263 8.17 8.09 -7.10
N ILE A 264 9.30 7.99 -7.82
CA ILE A 264 9.35 7.39 -9.16
C ILE A 264 8.89 5.94 -9.11
N LEU A 265 9.36 5.15 -8.14
CA LEU A 265 8.97 3.75 -7.98
C LEU A 265 7.47 3.62 -7.69
N LEU A 266 6.93 4.45 -6.80
CA LEU A 266 5.51 4.47 -6.44
C LEU A 266 4.63 4.87 -7.63
N LEU A 267 4.97 5.97 -8.31
CA LEU A 267 4.24 6.45 -9.48
C LEU A 267 4.33 5.47 -10.65
N GLY A 268 5.51 4.87 -10.87
CA GLY A 268 5.74 3.85 -11.88
C GLY A 268 4.92 2.58 -11.62
N ALA A 269 4.94 2.06 -10.38
CA ALA A 269 4.13 0.92 -9.98
C ALA A 269 2.63 1.18 -10.16
N ASN A 270 2.16 2.37 -9.76
CA ASN A 270 0.77 2.77 -9.96
C ASN A 270 0.40 2.89 -11.44
N ALA A 271 1.26 3.50 -12.27
CA ALA A 271 1.04 3.63 -13.69
C ALA A 271 0.95 2.26 -14.39
N ILE A 272 1.91 1.36 -14.13
CA ILE A 272 1.90 -0.02 -14.64
C ILE A 272 0.60 -0.72 -14.25
N SER A 273 0.19 -0.58 -12.98
CA SER A 273 -1.00 -1.24 -12.49
C SER A 273 -2.31 -0.67 -13.09
N ILE A 274 -2.36 0.64 -13.36
CA ILE A 274 -3.47 1.29 -14.07
C ILE A 274 -3.53 0.81 -15.53
N ILE A 275 -2.38 0.68 -16.21
CA ILE A 275 -2.33 0.15 -17.58
C ILE A 275 -2.86 -1.29 -17.63
N LEU A 276 -2.43 -2.14 -16.68
CA LEU A 276 -2.94 -3.51 -16.54
C LEU A 276 -4.46 -3.50 -16.33
N ARG A 277 -4.98 -2.68 -15.40
CA ARG A 277 -6.42 -2.52 -15.17
C ARG A 277 -7.19 -2.12 -16.43
N ASN A 278 -6.71 -1.12 -17.16
CA ASN A 278 -7.39 -0.60 -18.37
C ASN A 278 -7.52 -1.69 -19.44
N LYS A 279 -6.49 -2.54 -19.60
CA LYS A 279 -6.51 -3.67 -20.53
C LYS A 279 -7.55 -4.74 -20.15
N TYR A 280 -7.77 -4.98 -18.86
CA TYR A 280 -8.83 -5.89 -18.41
C TYR A 280 -10.23 -5.27 -18.51
N GLN A 281 -10.35 -3.95 -18.31
CA GLN A 281 -11.62 -3.24 -18.43
C GLN A 281 -12.16 -3.17 -19.86
N SER A 282 -11.28 -3.06 -20.88
CA SER A 282 -11.70 -3.01 -22.28
C SER A 282 -12.26 -4.34 -22.81
N ARG A 283 -11.85 -5.48 -22.21
CA ARG A 283 -12.36 -6.82 -22.57
C ARG A 283 -13.77 -7.13 -22.06
N ILE A 284 -14.31 -6.34 -21.13
CA ILE A 284 -15.63 -6.58 -20.54
C ILE A 284 -16.72 -5.74 -21.22
N LYS A 285 -16.33 -4.67 -21.93
CA LYS A 285 -17.26 -3.79 -22.67
C LYS A 285 -17.54 -4.25 -24.11
N GLY A 286 -16.81 -5.26 -24.62
CA GLY A 286 -17.04 -5.88 -25.93
C GLY A 286 -17.55 -7.28 -25.74
#